data_AF-E3NTS2-F1
#
_entry.id   AF-E3NTS2-F1
#
_cell.length_a   1.000
_cell.length_b   1.000
_cell.length_c   1.000
_cell.angle_alpha   90.00
_cell.angle_beta   90.00
_cell.angle_gamma   90.00
#
_symmetry.space_group_name_H-M   'P 1'
#
loop_
_entity.id
_entity.type
_entity.pdbx_description
1 polymer ?
#
loop_
_entity_poly.entity_id
_entity_poly.type
_entity_poly.pdbx_seq_one_letter_code
_entity_poly.pdbx_strand_id
1 'polypeptide(L)'
;MAEALMRWQEGLDRVQAAPFHLFAVDNNTDVGAPGTAGAELVAPSYWGFINSIFLPTVVFYTVLWFAVYACVQYNCWLSWQEGIKRKRLLNLTTSLIHSTISGLYLFAFFCYNTKLMFAAPLHYYSYLDSQIITLSIGYFFYDGIDLVLNDKLSISTGVLLFHHVASIYVLSTAVLSKKFLLYAYWAMLMEV
;
A
#
# COMPACT_ATOMS: atom_id res chain seq x y z
N MET A 1 -34.30 -1.07 -1.55
CA MET A 1 -33.27 -0.82 -0.51
C MET A 1 -33.37 -1.78 0.66
N ALA A 2 -34.56 -1.97 1.28
CA ALA A 2 -34.74 -2.88 2.41
C ALA A 2 -34.39 -4.35 2.11
N GLU A 3 -34.76 -4.88 0.93
CA GLU A 3 -34.39 -6.25 0.52
C GLU A 3 -32.89 -6.44 0.31
N ALA A 4 -32.18 -5.42 -0.18
CA ALA A 4 -30.74 -5.49 -0.37
C ALA A 4 -30.00 -5.55 0.97
N LEU A 5 -30.49 -4.77 1.95
CA LEU A 5 -30.02 -4.81 3.34
C LEU A 5 -30.28 -6.17 4.00
N MET A 6 -31.46 -6.75 3.82
CA MET A 6 -31.78 -8.09 4.34
C MET A 6 -30.88 -9.17 3.74
N ARG A 7 -30.69 -9.16 2.41
CA ARG A 7 -29.81 -10.14 1.73
C ARG A 7 -28.35 -9.98 2.11
N TRP A 8 -27.92 -8.75 2.39
CA TRP A 8 -26.58 -8.48 2.92
C TRP A 8 -26.40 -9.05 4.33
N GLN A 9 -27.42 -8.86 5.19
CA GLN A 9 -27.42 -9.38 6.55
C GLN A 9 -27.40 -10.93 6.58
N GLU A 10 -28.23 -11.59 5.76
CA GLU A 10 -28.20 -13.04 5.62
C GLU A 10 -26.85 -13.58 5.13
N GLY A 11 -26.18 -12.84 4.24
CA GLY A 11 -24.83 -13.18 3.77
C GLY A 11 -23.80 -13.15 4.90
N LEU A 12 -23.88 -12.13 5.77
CA LEU A 12 -23.02 -11.99 6.95
C LEU A 12 -23.24 -13.13 7.95
N ASP A 13 -24.50 -13.52 8.18
CA ASP A 13 -24.86 -14.59 9.12
C ASP A 13 -24.35 -15.95 8.66
N ARG A 14 -24.40 -16.23 7.34
CA ARG A 14 -23.88 -17.47 6.75
C ARG A 14 -22.36 -17.58 6.85
N VAL A 15 -21.65 -16.46 6.68
CA VAL A 15 -20.19 -16.41 6.84
C VAL A 15 -19.79 -16.62 8.30
N GLN A 16 -20.60 -16.14 9.24
CA GLN A 16 -20.37 -16.29 10.68
C GLN A 16 -20.64 -17.72 11.20
N ALA A 17 -21.50 -18.48 10.51
CA ALA A 17 -21.82 -19.87 10.84
C ALA A 17 -20.90 -20.92 10.18
N ALA A 18 -19.90 -20.49 9.38
CA ALA A 18 -19.01 -21.42 8.70
C ALA A 18 -18.04 -22.13 9.69
N PRO A 19 -17.79 -23.44 9.53
CA PRO A 19 -17.01 -24.24 10.49
C PRO A 19 -15.49 -23.95 10.47
N PHE A 20 -15.03 -23.13 9.51
CA PHE A 20 -13.69 -22.58 9.48
C PHE A 20 -13.74 -21.13 9.97
N HIS A 21 -13.23 -20.87 11.17
CA HIS A 21 -12.99 -19.51 11.67
C HIS A 21 -11.77 -18.87 10.96
N LEU A 22 -11.78 -18.86 9.62
CA LEU A 22 -10.81 -18.09 8.82
C LEU A 22 -11.15 -16.59 8.84
N PHE A 23 -12.40 -16.27 9.21
CA PHE A 23 -12.95 -14.92 9.31
C PHE A 23 -13.37 -14.67 10.76
N ALA A 24 -12.44 -14.18 11.58
CA ALA A 24 -12.77 -13.70 12.91
C ALA A 24 -13.44 -12.32 12.79
N VAL A 25 -14.58 -12.16 13.42
CA VAL A 25 -15.31 -10.88 13.47
C VAL A 25 -14.66 -10.03 14.53
N ASP A 26 -13.84 -9.06 14.15
CA ASP A 26 -13.41 -8.01 15.06
C ASP A 26 -14.58 -7.01 15.26
N ASN A 27 -14.90 -6.74 16.52
CA ASN A 27 -15.98 -5.87 16.96
C ASN A 27 -15.49 -4.42 17.16
N ASN A 28 -14.69 -3.90 16.23
CA ASN A 28 -14.33 -2.49 16.22
C ASN A 28 -15.52 -1.66 15.73
N THR A 29 -16.42 -1.36 16.66
CA THR A 29 -17.67 -0.61 16.47
C THR A 29 -17.49 0.90 16.32
N ASP A 30 -16.26 1.39 16.16
CA ASP A 30 -15.97 2.82 15.97
C ASP A 30 -15.94 3.25 14.49
N VAL A 31 -16.71 2.58 13.63
CA VAL A 31 -16.82 2.95 12.22
C VAL A 31 -17.91 4.00 12.05
N GLY A 32 -17.50 5.26 12.13
CA GLY A 32 -18.32 6.41 11.75
C GLY A 32 -18.46 7.45 12.85
N ALA A 33 -17.50 8.37 12.95
CA ALA A 33 -17.75 9.63 13.64
C ALA A 33 -18.87 10.37 12.87
N PRO A 34 -20.03 10.66 13.50
CA PRO A 34 -21.13 11.36 12.86
C PRO A 34 -20.76 12.84 12.75
N GLY A 35 -20.08 13.23 11.67
CA GLY A 35 -19.68 14.63 11.49
C GLY A 35 -18.85 14.96 10.26
N THR A 36 -18.46 13.98 9.43
CA THR A 36 -17.60 14.25 8.26
C THR A 36 -18.20 13.80 6.93
N ALA A 37 -19.48 14.02 6.70
CA ALA A 37 -20.03 14.01 5.35
C ALA A 37 -19.58 15.30 4.64
N GLY A 38 -18.86 15.19 3.51
CA GLY A 38 -18.40 16.33 2.70
C GLY A 38 -16.89 16.58 2.67
N ALA A 39 -16.08 15.82 3.41
CA ALA A 39 -14.61 15.94 3.37
C ALA A 39 -14.00 15.22 2.15
N GLU A 40 -14.76 14.32 1.52
CA GLU A 40 -14.41 13.58 0.31
C GLU A 40 -14.26 14.46 -0.95
N LEU A 41 -14.74 15.71 -0.91
CA LEU A 41 -14.70 16.66 -2.02
C LEU A 41 -13.58 17.71 -1.89
N VAL A 42 -12.87 17.73 -0.76
CA VAL A 42 -11.81 18.70 -0.48
C VAL A 42 -10.47 17.98 -0.54
N ALA A 43 -9.61 18.37 -1.49
CA ALA A 43 -8.27 17.84 -1.57
C ALA A 43 -7.54 18.07 -0.24
N PRO A 44 -6.84 17.05 0.32
CA PRO A 44 -6.12 17.22 1.58
C PRO A 44 -5.09 18.34 1.44
N SER A 45 -4.93 19.15 2.48
CA SER A 45 -3.98 20.26 2.46
C SER A 45 -2.55 19.72 2.29
N TYR A 46 -1.95 19.90 1.11
CA TYR A 46 -0.56 19.51 0.84
C TYR A 46 0.45 20.25 1.73
N TRP A 47 0.07 21.38 2.35
CA TRP A 47 0.89 22.04 3.38
C TRP A 47 1.08 21.19 4.65
N GLY A 48 0.16 20.27 4.92
CA GLY A 48 0.31 19.25 5.96
C GLY A 48 1.30 18.15 5.59
N PHE A 49 1.67 17.98 4.31
CA PHE A 49 2.68 17.01 3.88
C PHE A 49 4.08 17.39 4.38
N ILE A 50 4.43 18.68 4.28
CA ILE A 50 5.75 19.20 4.65
C ILE A 50 5.88 19.37 6.18
N ASN A 51 4.79 19.75 6.86
CA ASN A 51 4.80 20.02 8.30
C ASN A 51 4.41 18.80 9.18
N SER A 52 4.12 17.64 8.58
CA SER A 52 3.74 16.42 9.31
C SER A 52 4.90 15.43 9.40
N ILE A 53 4.83 14.54 10.39
CA ILE A 53 5.74 13.40 10.57
C ILE A 53 5.77 12.47 9.33
N PHE A 54 4.80 12.60 8.44
CA PHE A 54 4.67 11.81 7.22
C PHE A 54 5.90 11.91 6.30
N LEU A 55 6.38 13.11 5.97
CA LEU A 55 7.53 13.28 5.07
C LEU A 55 8.81 12.67 5.66
N PRO A 56 9.19 12.94 6.94
CA PRO A 56 10.29 12.24 7.59
C PRO A 56 10.16 10.71 7.55
N THR A 57 8.96 10.17 7.77
CA THR A 57 8.71 8.73 7.72
C THR A 57 8.90 8.15 6.31
N VAL A 58 8.42 8.84 5.27
CA VAL A 58 8.64 8.43 3.87
C VAL A 58 10.13 8.45 3.55
N VAL A 59 10.85 9.52 3.92
CA VAL A 59 12.31 9.62 3.71
C VAL A 59 13.03 8.48 4.42
N PHE A 60 12.66 8.18 5.66
CA PHE A 60 13.22 7.06 6.42
C PHE A 60 13.01 5.73 5.69
N TYR A 61 11.80 5.45 5.21
CA TYR A 61 11.54 4.22 4.45
C TYR A 61 12.27 4.18 3.10
N THR A 62 12.40 5.30 2.40
CA THR A 62 13.20 5.36 1.17
C THR A 62 14.68 5.03 1.45
N VAL A 63 15.26 5.56 2.53
CA VAL A 63 16.63 5.22 2.95
C VAL A 63 16.73 3.74 3.35
N LEU A 64 15.72 3.21 4.04
CA LEU A 64 15.65 1.79 4.36
C LEU A 64 15.67 0.92 3.09
N TRP A 65 14.94 1.31 2.04
CA TRP A 65 14.96 0.60 0.76
C TRP A 65 16.32 0.67 0.04
N PHE A 66 17.02 1.82 0.12
CA PHE A 66 18.41 1.89 -0.34
C PHE A 66 19.33 0.93 0.43
N ALA A 67 19.13 0.79 1.74
CA ALA A 67 19.90 -0.17 2.54
C ALA A 67 19.57 -1.62 2.16
N VAL A 68 18.28 -1.95 1.93
CA VAL A 68 17.86 -3.27 1.43
C VAL A 68 18.52 -3.56 0.08
N TYR A 69 18.50 -2.60 -0.85
CA TYR A 69 19.17 -2.75 -2.14
C TYR A 69 20.67 -3.00 -1.98
N ALA A 70 21.36 -2.27 -1.11
CA ALA A 70 22.77 -2.49 -0.83
C ALA A 70 23.03 -3.90 -0.25
N CYS A 71 22.15 -4.38 0.64
CA CYS A 71 22.21 -5.75 1.15
C CYS A 71 22.00 -6.79 0.03
N VAL A 72 21.03 -6.58 -0.86
CA VAL A 72 20.78 -7.45 -2.01
C VAL A 72 21.97 -7.44 -2.97
N GLN A 73 22.57 -6.28 -3.23
CA GLN A 73 23.75 -6.14 -4.07
C GLN A 73 24.97 -6.89 -3.52
N TYR A 74 25.12 -6.92 -2.19
CA TYR A 74 26.22 -7.63 -1.51
C TYR A 74 26.00 -9.13 -1.40
N ASN A 75 24.76 -9.60 -1.22
CA ASN A 75 24.46 -11.00 -0.94
C ASN A 75 23.97 -11.80 -2.15
N CYS A 76 23.35 -11.15 -3.14
CA CYS A 76 22.68 -11.82 -4.25
C CYS A 76 23.41 -11.59 -5.59
N TRP A 77 23.27 -12.56 -6.49
CA TRP A 77 23.72 -12.48 -7.89
C TRP A 77 25.22 -12.20 -8.07
N LEU A 78 26.05 -12.64 -7.12
CA LEU A 78 27.52 -12.47 -7.12
C LEU A 78 28.23 -13.17 -8.30
N SER A 79 27.59 -14.19 -8.89
CA SER A 79 28.11 -14.89 -10.07
C SER A 79 28.05 -14.05 -11.35
N TRP A 80 27.19 -13.03 -11.39
CA TRP A 80 27.03 -12.13 -12.53
C TRP A 80 27.78 -10.83 -12.25
N GLN A 81 29.04 -10.75 -12.64
CA GLN A 81 29.94 -9.67 -12.21
C GLN A 81 29.54 -8.30 -12.78
N GLU A 82 29.15 -8.20 -14.06
CA GLU A 82 28.95 -6.92 -14.74
C GLU A 82 27.85 -7.00 -15.83
N GLY A 83 26.96 -6.01 -15.88
CA GLY A 83 26.05 -5.80 -17.02
C GLY A 83 24.58 -5.49 -16.66
N ILE A 84 23.81 -5.09 -17.69
CA ILE A 84 22.38 -4.74 -17.60
C ILE A 84 21.56 -5.87 -16.95
N LYS A 85 21.95 -7.13 -17.17
CA LYS A 85 21.27 -8.30 -16.60
C LYS A 85 21.35 -8.34 -15.08
N ARG A 86 22.51 -8.02 -14.49
CA ARG A 86 22.67 -8.02 -13.03
C ARG A 86 21.81 -6.93 -12.40
N LYS A 87 21.86 -5.70 -12.93
CA LYS A 87 21.03 -4.58 -12.45
C LYS A 87 19.53 -4.92 -12.47
N ARG A 88 19.04 -5.50 -13.57
CA ARG A 88 17.64 -5.95 -13.66
C ARG A 88 17.28 -6.99 -12.61
N LEU A 89 18.17 -7.95 -12.35
CA LEU A 89 17.95 -8.97 -11.30
C LEU A 89 17.95 -8.36 -9.89
N LEU A 90 18.80 -7.37 -9.62
CA LEU A 90 18.80 -6.65 -8.34
C LEU A 90 17.49 -5.88 -8.12
N ASN A 91 17.02 -5.16 -9.14
CA ASN A 91 15.76 -4.41 -9.07
C ASN A 91 14.58 -5.38 -8.92
N LEU A 92 14.57 -6.48 -9.67
CA LEU A 92 13.56 -7.54 -9.55
C LEU A 92 13.57 -8.20 -8.16
N THR A 93 14.74 -8.42 -7.56
CA THR A 93 14.83 -9.00 -6.21
C THR A 93 14.31 -8.03 -5.17
N THR A 94 14.63 -6.74 -5.32
CA THR A 94 14.18 -5.68 -4.39
C THR A 94 12.66 -5.49 -4.49
N SER A 95 12.12 -5.48 -5.71
CA SER A 95 10.68 -5.41 -5.93
C SER A 95 9.95 -6.67 -5.43
N LEU A 96 10.55 -7.86 -5.55
CA LEU A 96 10.01 -9.08 -4.98
C LEU A 96 9.98 -9.06 -3.45
N ILE A 97 11.02 -8.53 -2.80
CA ILE A 97 11.03 -8.33 -1.34
C ILE A 97 9.91 -7.37 -0.94
N HIS A 98 9.77 -6.26 -1.66
CA HIS A 98 8.69 -5.30 -1.45
C HIS A 98 7.32 -5.97 -1.54
N SER A 99 7.06 -6.66 -2.65
CA SER A 99 5.77 -7.28 -2.94
C SER A 99 5.46 -8.42 -1.96
N THR A 100 6.48 -9.15 -1.49
CA THR A 100 6.32 -10.18 -0.45
C THR A 100 5.92 -9.56 0.89
N ILE A 101 6.58 -8.47 1.32
CA ILE A 101 6.28 -7.83 2.61
C ILE A 101 4.89 -7.18 2.59
N SER A 102 4.61 -6.36 1.58
CA SER A 102 3.32 -5.68 1.45
C SER A 102 2.19 -6.66 1.15
N GLY A 103 2.42 -7.62 0.25
CA GLY A 103 1.47 -8.65 -0.13
C GLY A 103 1.07 -9.57 1.01
N LEU A 104 2.03 -10.16 1.72
CA LEU A 104 1.71 -11.05 2.85
C LEU A 104 1.00 -10.32 3.97
N TYR A 105 1.42 -9.09 4.29
CA TYR A 105 0.75 -8.28 5.31
C TYR A 105 -0.70 -7.98 4.91
N LEU A 106 -0.91 -7.49 3.68
CA LEU A 106 -2.24 -7.12 3.20
C LEU A 106 -3.14 -8.34 3.01
N PHE A 107 -2.59 -9.46 2.55
CA PHE A 107 -3.32 -10.71 2.42
C PHE A 107 -3.75 -11.25 3.78
N ALA A 108 -2.84 -11.25 4.77
CA ALA A 108 -3.18 -11.61 6.14
C ALA A 108 -4.25 -10.67 6.70
N PHE A 109 -4.08 -9.35 6.54
CA PHE A 109 -5.05 -8.35 6.97
C PHE A 109 -6.41 -8.57 6.32
N PHE A 110 -6.45 -8.89 5.03
CA PHE A 110 -7.68 -9.21 4.31
C PHE A 110 -8.37 -10.44 4.89
N CYS A 111 -7.64 -11.54 5.13
CA CYS A 111 -8.21 -12.74 5.73
C CYS A 111 -8.78 -12.45 7.13
N TYR A 112 -8.07 -11.69 7.96
CA TYR A 112 -8.53 -11.35 9.32
C TYR A 112 -9.68 -10.35 9.34
N ASN A 113 -9.71 -9.37 8.42
CA ASN A 113 -10.62 -8.23 8.46
C ASN A 113 -11.55 -8.14 7.24
N THR A 114 -12.03 -9.28 6.73
CA THR A 114 -12.88 -9.33 5.52
C THR A 114 -14.12 -8.45 5.63
N LYS A 115 -14.83 -8.49 6.77
CA LYS A 115 -16.03 -7.65 6.99
C LYS A 115 -15.71 -6.16 6.84
N LEU A 116 -14.60 -5.70 7.41
CA LEU A 116 -14.18 -4.30 7.33
C LEU A 116 -13.80 -3.91 5.90
N MET A 117 -13.07 -4.77 5.19
CA MET A 117 -12.65 -4.52 3.80
C MET A 117 -13.80 -4.43 2.80
N PHE A 118 -14.92 -5.12 3.06
CA PHE A 118 -16.11 -5.08 2.19
C PHE A 118 -17.22 -4.13 2.66
N ALA A 119 -17.38 -3.90 3.97
CA ALA A 119 -18.54 -3.16 4.51
C ALA A 119 -18.35 -1.64 4.59
N ALA A 120 -17.14 -1.14 4.85
CA ALA A 120 -16.89 0.30 5.02
C ALA A 120 -15.48 0.73 4.54
N PRO A 121 -15.19 0.66 3.23
CA PRO A 121 -13.88 1.00 2.68
C PRO A 121 -13.48 2.48 2.80
N LEU A 122 -14.42 3.37 3.16
CA LEU A 122 -14.26 4.83 3.15
C LEU A 122 -13.94 5.46 4.52
N HIS A 123 -14.04 4.69 5.62
CA HIS A 123 -14.05 5.26 6.98
C HIS A 123 -13.14 4.55 7.97
N TYR A 124 -12.06 3.93 7.50
CA TYR A 124 -11.08 3.28 8.38
C TYR A 124 -9.70 3.90 8.21
N TYR A 125 -9.08 4.22 9.35
CA TYR A 125 -7.70 4.66 9.43
C TYR A 125 -7.10 4.26 10.76
N SER A 126 -5.93 3.61 10.69
CA SER A 126 -5.10 3.29 11.84
C SER A 126 -3.66 3.66 11.50
N TYR A 127 -2.95 4.26 12.48
CA TYR A 127 -1.60 4.76 12.25
C TYR A 127 -0.60 3.63 11.96
N LEU A 128 -0.71 2.51 12.68
CA LEU A 128 0.14 1.33 12.49
C LEU A 128 -0.10 0.69 11.12
N ASP A 129 -1.37 0.57 10.75
CA ASP A 129 -1.79 0.07 9.44
C ASP A 129 -1.33 0.97 8.30
N SER A 130 -1.35 2.30 8.50
CA SER A 130 -0.83 3.23 7.49
C SER A 130 0.68 3.11 7.24
N GLN A 131 1.44 2.45 8.14
CA GLN A 131 2.88 2.24 7.95
C GLN A 131 3.17 1.31 6.76
N ILE A 132 2.35 0.30 6.48
CA ILE A 132 2.61 -0.60 5.33
C ILE A 132 2.48 0.16 4.00
N ILE A 133 1.52 1.07 3.92
CA ILE A 133 1.34 1.94 2.75
C ILE A 133 2.46 2.96 2.66
N THR A 134 2.87 3.54 3.79
CA THR A 134 3.98 4.51 3.83
C THR A 134 5.32 3.86 3.45
N LEU A 135 5.54 2.60 3.87
CA LEU A 135 6.68 1.78 3.47
C LEU A 135 6.68 1.51 1.95
N SER A 136 5.50 1.35 1.36
CA SER A 136 5.31 1.14 -0.08
C SER A 136 5.52 2.41 -0.90
N ILE A 137 5.03 3.55 -0.39
CA ILE A 137 5.37 4.86 -0.95
C ILE A 137 6.89 5.07 -0.94
N GLY A 138 7.56 4.72 0.15
CA GLY A 138 9.03 4.78 0.26
C GLY A 138 9.75 3.93 -0.78
N TYR A 139 9.21 2.73 -1.08
CA TYR A 139 9.71 1.84 -2.14
C TYR A 139 9.57 2.50 -3.52
N PHE A 140 8.41 3.06 -3.88
CA PHE A 140 8.22 3.70 -5.19
C PHE A 140 9.12 4.92 -5.40
N PHE A 141 9.41 5.67 -4.33
CA PHE A 141 10.41 6.73 -4.40
C PHE A 141 11.80 6.17 -4.70
N TYR A 142 12.21 5.12 -3.99
CA TYR A 142 13.48 4.45 -4.24
C TYR A 142 13.58 3.93 -5.69
N ASP A 143 12.58 3.17 -6.14
CA ASP A 143 12.56 2.53 -7.47
C ASP A 143 12.51 3.58 -8.58
N GLY A 144 11.73 4.65 -8.39
CA GLY A 144 11.69 5.79 -9.31
C GLY A 144 13.03 6.54 -9.40
N ILE A 145 13.73 6.74 -8.27
CA ILE A 145 15.06 7.37 -8.26
C ILE A 145 16.08 6.46 -8.96
N ASP A 146 16.08 5.16 -8.67
CA ASP A 146 16.97 4.21 -9.32
C ASP A 146 16.75 4.18 -10.84
N LEU A 147 15.48 4.16 -11.27
CA LEU A 147 15.09 4.18 -12.67
C LEU A 147 15.57 5.44 -13.41
N VAL A 148 15.48 6.61 -12.78
CA VAL A 148 15.92 7.90 -13.35
C VAL A 148 17.44 8.02 -13.41
N LEU A 149 18.16 7.51 -12.41
CA LEU A 149 19.62 7.66 -12.32
C LEU A 149 20.39 6.59 -13.10
N ASN A 150 19.87 5.35 -13.13
CA ASN A 150 20.62 4.19 -13.60
C ASN A 150 20.15 3.62 -14.95
N ASP A 151 18.93 3.93 -15.39
CA ASP A 151 18.37 3.36 -16.61
C ASP A 151 18.34 4.36 -17.77
N LYS A 152 18.45 3.86 -19.01
CA LYS A 152 18.34 4.72 -20.19
C LYS A 152 16.88 5.10 -20.36
N LEU A 153 16.58 6.40 -20.51
CA LEU A 153 15.24 6.94 -20.74
C LEU A 153 14.63 6.43 -22.06
N SER A 154 14.14 5.19 -22.02
CA SER A 154 13.35 4.57 -23.08
C SER A 154 11.86 4.87 -22.86
N ILE A 155 11.05 4.70 -23.90
CA ILE A 155 9.58 4.88 -23.79
C ILE A 155 9.00 3.96 -22.71
N SER A 156 9.49 2.71 -22.60
CA SER A 156 9.06 1.76 -21.57
C SER A 156 9.41 2.24 -20.15
N THR A 157 10.60 2.81 -19.97
CA THR A 157 11.07 3.38 -18.71
C THR A 157 10.22 4.59 -18.31
N GLY A 158 9.84 5.43 -19.28
CA GLY A 158 8.98 6.59 -19.05
C GLY A 158 7.57 6.22 -18.60
N VAL A 159 6.97 5.17 -19.18
CA VAL A 159 5.65 4.66 -18.76
C VAL A 159 5.71 4.11 -17.34
N LEU A 160 6.75 3.36 -17.00
CA LEU A 160 6.96 2.84 -15.65
C LEU A 160 7.15 3.97 -14.63
N LEU A 161 7.94 5.00 -14.98
CA LEU A 161 8.12 6.17 -14.13
C LEU A 161 6.80 6.93 -13.90
N PHE A 162 5.99 7.10 -14.95
CA PHE A 162 4.68 7.73 -14.82
C PHE A 162 3.77 6.91 -13.88
N HIS A 163 3.79 5.59 -13.99
CA HIS A 163 3.08 4.71 -13.08
C HIS A 163 3.53 4.92 -11.63
N HIS A 164 4.83 4.94 -11.34
CA HIS A 164 5.33 5.21 -9.99
C HIS A 164 4.90 6.58 -9.45
N VAL A 165 4.96 7.64 -10.26
CA VAL A 165 4.50 8.98 -9.86
C VAL A 165 3.00 8.98 -9.55
N ALA A 166 2.20 8.30 -10.37
CA ALA A 166 0.77 8.16 -10.15
C ALA A 166 0.45 7.33 -8.88
N SER A 167 1.14 6.20 -8.68
CA SER A 167 1.01 5.36 -7.47
C SER A 167 1.37 6.14 -6.21
N ILE A 168 2.50 6.87 -6.21
CA ILE A 168 2.91 7.74 -5.09
C ILE A 168 1.82 8.78 -4.79
N TYR A 169 1.28 9.45 -5.80
CA TYR A 169 0.24 10.46 -5.63
C TYR A 169 -1.03 9.88 -5.01
N VAL A 170 -1.55 8.77 -5.58
CA VAL A 170 -2.78 8.11 -5.10
C VAL A 170 -2.60 7.56 -3.69
N LEU A 171 -1.50 6.88 -3.39
CA LEU A 171 -1.25 6.33 -2.06
C LEU A 171 -0.99 7.44 -1.02
N SER A 172 -0.27 8.50 -1.39
CA SER A 172 -0.05 9.64 -0.49
C SER A 172 -1.35 10.35 -0.14
N THR A 173 -2.22 10.60 -1.13
CA THR A 173 -3.54 11.20 -0.87
C THR A 173 -4.40 10.31 0.04
N ALA A 174 -4.33 8.99 -0.09
CA ALA A 174 -5.05 8.07 0.79
C ALA A 174 -4.56 8.14 2.25
N VAL A 175 -3.25 8.20 2.47
CA VAL A 175 -2.67 8.30 3.82
C VAL A 175 -2.90 9.68 4.43
N LEU A 176 -2.70 10.76 3.67
CA LEU A 176 -2.87 12.15 4.15
C LEU A 176 -4.32 12.49 4.48
N SER A 177 -5.28 11.93 3.72
CA SER A 177 -6.71 12.15 3.98
C SER A 177 -7.21 11.43 5.23
N LYS A 178 -6.43 10.48 5.78
CA LYS A 178 -6.77 9.67 6.97
C LYS A 178 -8.15 8.98 6.91
N LYS A 179 -8.63 8.66 5.70
CA LYS A 179 -9.98 8.09 5.48
C LYS A 179 -9.98 6.94 4.48
N PHE A 180 -9.12 7.00 3.46
CA PHE A 180 -9.13 6.06 2.33
C PHE A 180 -8.09 4.94 2.48
N LEU A 181 -7.78 4.51 3.70
CA LEU A 181 -6.69 3.54 3.93
C LEU A 181 -6.99 2.17 3.30
N LEU A 182 -8.24 1.70 3.40
CA LEU A 182 -8.66 0.44 2.79
C LEU A 182 -8.60 0.47 1.26
N TYR A 183 -8.87 1.63 0.65
CA TYR A 183 -8.70 1.80 -0.79
C TYR A 183 -7.23 1.63 -1.19
N ALA A 184 -6.31 2.21 -0.42
CA ALA A 184 -4.88 1.98 -0.63
C ALA A 184 -4.47 0.51 -0.44
N TYR A 185 -5.12 -0.22 0.47
CA TYR A 185 -4.88 -1.66 0.66
C TYR A 185 -5.31 -2.46 -0.57
N TRP A 186 -6.47 -2.17 -1.13
CA TRP A 186 -6.94 -2.79 -2.37
C TRP A 186 -6.05 -2.44 -3.57
N ALA A 187 -5.61 -1.18 -3.68
CA ALA A 187 -4.69 -0.76 -4.74
C ALA A 187 -3.35 -1.50 -4.64
N MET A 188 -2.79 -1.61 -3.44
CA MET A 188 -1.54 -2.33 -3.20
C MET A 188 -1.66 -3.85 -3.45
N LEU A 189 -2.79 -4.48 -3.10
CA LEU A 189 -3.03 -5.90 -3.41
C LEU A 189 -3.09 -6.21 -4.91
N MET A 190 -3.46 -5.23 -5.74
CA MET A 190 -3.45 -5.36 -7.20
C MET A 190 -2.09 -5.10 -7.83
N GLU A 191 -1.20 -4.44 -7.09
CA GLU A 191 0.14 -4.05 -7.53
C GLU A 191 1.19 -5.12 -7.23
N VAL A 192 0.95 -5.95 -6.21
CA VAL A 192 1.74 -7.12 -5.81
C VAL A 192 1.41 -8.34 -6.68
#